data_AF-A0A951JDU5-F1
#
_entry.id   AF-A0A951JDU5-F1
#
_cell.length_a   1.000
_cell.length_b   1.000
_cell.length_c   1.000
_cell.angle_alpha   90.00
_cell.angle_beta   90.00
_cell.angle_gamma   90.00
#
_symmetry.space_group_name_H-M   'P 1'
#
loop_
_entity.id
_entity.type
_entity.pdbx_description
1 polymer ?
#
loop_
_entity_poly.entity_id
_entity_poly.type
_entity_poly.pdbx_seq_one_letter_code
_entity_poly.pdbx_strand_id
1 'polypeptide(L)'
;DVEIEPGTQPGETITLRGRGMPVLRRPGRRGDLRVVVNVVVPRRLTREQRDLIRRLADSMTEENLSSDESLLGKLKRALHV
;
A
#
# COMPACT_ATOMS: atom_id res chain seq x y z
N ASP A 1 -14.45 -4.18 -6.35
CA ASP A 1 -13.07 -3.76 -6.69
C ASP A 1 -12.26 -3.54 -5.42
N VAL A 2 -10.94 -3.41 -5.53
CA VAL A 2 -10.04 -3.08 -4.41
C VAL A 2 -9.72 -1.61 -4.50
N GLU A 3 -10.14 -0.83 -3.50
CA GLU A 3 -9.76 0.59 -3.39
C GLU A 3 -8.34 0.69 -2.82
N ILE A 4 -7.53 1.55 -3.44
CA ILE A 4 -6.13 1.81 -3.03
C ILE A 4 -6.07 3.27 -2.60
N GLU A 5 -5.81 3.50 -1.32
CA GLU A 5 -5.73 4.84 -0.75
C GLU A 5 -4.49 5.59 -1.25
N PRO A 6 -4.55 6.91 -1.44
CA PRO A 6 -3.37 7.72 -1.71
C PRO A 6 -2.29 7.51 -0.65
N GLY A 7 -1.04 7.33 -1.08
CA GLY A 7 0.08 7.09 -0.17
C GLY A 7 0.25 5.64 0.30
N THR A 8 -0.55 4.70 -0.21
CA THR A 8 -0.34 3.25 0.01
C THR A 8 1.10 2.84 -0.34
N GLN A 9 1.78 2.18 0.60
CA GLN A 9 3.18 1.85 0.44
C GLN A 9 3.40 0.49 -0.22
N PRO A 10 4.54 0.30 -0.93
CA PRO A 10 4.92 -1.03 -1.42
C PRO A 10 5.00 -2.04 -0.27
N GLY A 11 4.43 -3.23 -0.47
CA GLY A 11 4.39 -4.28 0.55
C GLY A 11 3.23 -4.16 1.55
N GLU A 12 2.50 -3.03 1.54
CA GLU A 12 1.31 -2.88 2.37
C GLU A 12 0.26 -3.96 2.04
N THR A 13 -0.41 -4.47 3.08
CA THR A 13 -1.43 -5.51 2.92
C THR A 13 -2.83 -4.98 3.17
N ILE A 14 -3.67 -5.05 2.15
CA ILE A 14 -5.10 -4.76 2.24
C ILE A 14 -5.86 -6.06 2.49
N THR A 15 -6.73 -6.07 3.50
CA THR A 15 -7.53 -7.26 3.85
C THR A 15 -8.98 -7.07 3.44
N LEU A 16 -9.43 -7.87 2.46
CA LEU A 16 -10.82 -7.92 2.04
C LEU A 16 -11.56 -9.02 2.80
N ARG A 17 -12.36 -8.61 3.78
CA ARG A 17 -13.08 -9.55 4.65
C ARG A 17 -14.14 -10.35 3.89
N GLY A 18 -14.21 -11.65 4.13
CA GLY A 18 -15.19 -12.55 3.51
C GLY A 18 -15.01 -12.79 2.01
N ARG A 19 -13.95 -12.24 1.40
CA ARG A 19 -13.63 -12.42 -0.04
C ARG A 19 -12.67 -13.59 -0.30
N GLY A 20 -12.22 -14.28 0.73
CA GLY A 20 -11.38 -15.46 0.64
C GLY A 20 -12.16 -16.73 0.27
N MET A 21 -11.47 -17.87 0.41
CA MET A 21 -12.03 -19.18 0.09
C MET A 21 -13.15 -19.58 1.06
N PRO A 22 -14.15 -20.35 0.59
CA PRO A 22 -15.15 -20.94 1.47
C PRO A 22 -14.49 -21.89 2.48
N VAL A 23 -14.97 -21.87 3.71
CA VAL A 23 -14.46 -22.74 4.76
C VAL A 23 -15.12 -24.12 4.64
N LEU A 24 -14.30 -25.17 4.52
CA LEU A 24 -14.79 -26.55 4.45
C LEU A 24 -15.69 -26.86 5.65
N ARG A 25 -16.80 -27.56 5.40
CA ARG A 25 -17.78 -27.99 6.41
C ARG A 25 -18.47 -26.84 7.17
N ARG A 26 -18.34 -25.58 6.72
CA ARG A 26 -19.04 -24.43 7.29
C ARG A 26 -19.78 -23.64 6.19
N PRO A 27 -21.00 -24.07 5.84
CA PRO A 27 -21.82 -23.38 4.84
C PRO A 27 -21.97 -21.89 5.19
N GLY A 28 -21.87 -21.03 4.19
CA GLY A 28 -22.01 -19.57 4.34
C GLY A 28 -20.79 -18.85 4.92
N ARG A 29 -19.77 -19.55 5.45
CA ARG A 29 -18.56 -18.90 5.98
C ARG A 29 -17.45 -18.86 4.92
N ARG A 30 -16.90 -17.67 4.71
CA ARG A 30 -15.74 -17.43 3.85
C ARG A 30 -14.58 -16.89 4.68
N GLY A 31 -13.35 -17.19 4.25
CA GLY A 31 -12.15 -16.56 4.78
C GLY A 31 -11.94 -15.16 4.21
N ASP A 32 -10.80 -14.57 4.54
CA ASP A 32 -10.42 -13.25 4.06
C ASP A 32 -9.38 -13.34 2.95
N LEU A 33 -9.40 -12.37 2.04
CA LEU A 33 -8.39 -12.22 0.99
C LEU A 33 -7.40 -11.14 1.42
N ARG A 34 -6.11 -11.50 1.51
CA ARG A 34 -5.02 -10.55 1.76
C ARG A 34 -4.37 -10.20 0.44
N VAL A 35 -4.40 -8.92 0.09
CA VAL A 35 -3.80 -8.37 -1.12
C VAL A 35 -2.54 -7.63 -0.73
N VAL A 36 -1.39 -8.03 -1.27
CA VAL A 36 -0.11 -7.34 -1.03
C VAL A 36 0.16 -6.42 -2.22
N VAL A 37 0.40 -5.14 -1.93
CA VAL A 37 0.65 -4.14 -2.96
C VAL A 37 2.07 -4.27 -3.48
N ASN A 38 2.23 -4.41 -4.79
CA ASN A 38 3.53 -4.42 -5.45
C ASN A 38 3.61 -3.27 -6.44
N VAL A 39 4.60 -2.38 -6.24
CA VAL A 39 4.84 -1.24 -7.12
C VAL A 39 5.92 -1.61 -8.13
N VAL A 40 5.57 -1.62 -9.42
CA VAL A 40 6.51 -1.94 -10.50
C VAL A 40 7.08 -0.64 -11.07
N VAL A 41 8.40 -0.47 -10.96
CA VAL A 41 9.10 0.69 -11.52
C VAL A 41 9.47 0.43 -12.99
N PRO A 42 9.09 1.33 -13.93
CA PRO A 42 9.34 1.14 -15.36
C PRO A 42 10.83 1.21 -15.72
N ARG A 43 11.29 0.30 -16.59
CA ARG A 43 12.71 0.20 -17.01
C ARG A 43 13.06 1.02 -18.24
N ARG A 44 12.11 1.25 -19.14
CA ARG A 44 12.32 1.94 -20.42
C ARG A 44 11.38 3.15 -20.46
N LEU A 45 11.96 4.34 -20.55
CA LEU A 45 11.23 5.60 -20.48
C LEU A 45 11.44 6.41 -21.75
N THR A 46 10.34 6.96 -22.28
CA THR A 46 10.38 8.00 -23.31
C THR A 46 11.04 9.27 -22.76
N ARG A 47 11.32 10.25 -23.63
CA ARG A 47 11.88 11.55 -23.21
C ARG A 47 10.94 12.27 -22.24
N GLU A 48 9.66 12.32 -22.57
CA GLU A 48 8.61 12.97 -21.77
C GLU A 48 8.45 12.32 -20.39
N GLN A 49 8.35 10.98 -20.33
CA GLN A 49 8.22 10.27 -19.04
C GLN A 49 9.41 10.51 -18.11
N ARG A 50 10.62 10.55 -18.68
CA ARG A 50 11.83 10.86 -17.92
C ARG A 50 11.82 12.29 -17.40
N ASP A 51 11.30 13.24 -18.17
CA ASP A 51 11.17 14.64 -17.73
C ASP A 51 10.20 14.76 -16.56
N LEU A 52 9.04 14.10 -16.62
CA LEU A 52 8.07 14.08 -15.52
C LEU A 52 8.64 13.50 -14.22
N ILE A 53 9.38 12.40 -14.31
CA ILE A 53 10.02 11.78 -13.15
C ILE A 53 11.08 12.71 -12.55
N ARG A 54 11.86 13.44 -13.38
CA ARG A 54 12.82 14.42 -12.88
C ARG A 54 12.14 15.58 -12.16
N ARG A 55 11.09 16.15 -12.76
CA ARG A 55 10.32 17.23 -12.12
C ARG A 55 9.71 16.80 -10.80
N LEU A 56 9.22 15.56 -10.72
CA LEU A 56 8.75 14.98 -9.46
C LEU A 56 9.90 14.95 -8.45
N ALA A 57 11.05 14.37 -8.82
CA ALA A 57 12.22 14.28 -7.95
C ALA A 57 12.69 15.66 -7.45
N ASP A 58 12.72 16.67 -8.33
CA ASP A 58 13.10 18.04 -7.97
C ASP A 58 12.10 18.71 -7.01
N SER A 59 10.84 18.28 -7.04
CA SER A 59 9.78 18.79 -6.16
C SER A 59 9.65 18.07 -4.81
N MET A 60 10.31 16.92 -4.63
CA MET A 60 10.23 16.15 -3.39
C MET A 60 11.02 16.82 -2.26
N THR A 61 10.44 16.81 -1.07
CA THR A 61 11.08 17.28 0.17
C THR A 61 11.48 16.10 1.07
N GLU A 62 12.24 16.38 2.13
CA GLU A 62 12.58 15.40 3.17
C GLU A 62 11.32 14.78 3.80
N GLU A 63 10.25 15.56 3.96
CA GLU A 63 8.97 15.09 4.47
C GLU A 63 8.34 14.03 3.55
N ASN A 64 8.43 14.21 2.23
CA ASN A 64 7.91 13.24 1.26
C ASN A 64 8.70 11.92 1.22
N LEU A 65 9.97 11.95 1.61
CA LEU A 65 10.89 10.81 1.56
C LEU A 65 11.06 10.12 2.92
N SER A 66 10.68 10.80 4.01
CA SER A 66 10.64 10.18 5.33
C SER A 66 9.69 8.98 5.29
N SER A 67 10.27 7.79 5.43
CA SER A 67 9.47 6.57 5.50
C SER A 67 8.74 6.58 6.84
N ASP A 68 7.44 6.88 6.79
CA ASP A 68 6.51 6.66 7.90
C ASP A 68 6.32 5.14 8.15
N GLU A 69 7.40 4.42 8.51
CA GLU A 69 7.33 3.04 8.97
C GLU A 69 7.30 3.01 10.52
N SER A 70 6.14 3.23 11.15
CA SER A 70 5.08 2.25 11.32
C SER A 70 5.21 1.28 12.52
N LEU A 71 6.14 1.43 13.46
CA LEU A 71 6.06 0.70 14.75
C LEU A 71 5.70 1.62 15.92
N LEU A 72 6.50 2.65 16.16
CA LEU A 72 6.33 3.51 17.33
C LEU A 72 5.12 4.45 17.20
N GLY A 73 4.81 4.92 15.99
CA GLY A 73 3.61 5.75 15.74
C GLY A 73 2.29 4.97 15.83
N LYS A 74 2.28 3.69 15.45
CA LYS A 74 1.11 2.80 15.61
C LYS A 74 0.90 2.41 17.08
N LEU A 75 1.98 2.10 17.82
CA LEU A 75 1.95 1.83 19.26
C LEU A 75 1.50 3.06 20.07
N LYS A 76 2.04 4.24 19.78
CA LYS A 76 1.72 5.48 20.51
C LYS A 76 0.26 5.93 20.31
N ARG A 77 -0.36 5.61 19.17
CA ARG A 77 -1.80 5.85 18.91
C ARG A 77 -2.70 4.82 19.59
N ALA A 78 -2.23 3.59 19.81
CA ALA A 78 -3.00 2.53 20.47
C ALA A 78 -2.92 2.57 22.01
N LEU A 79 -1.87 3.19 22.58
CA LEU A 79 -1.63 3.30 24.03
C LEU A 79 -1.93 4.68 24.64
N HIS A 80 -2.54 5.60 23.89
CA HIS A 80 -2.98 6.88 24.45
C HIS A 80 -4.37 6.74 25.10
N VAL A 81 -4.42 6.87 26.43
CA VAL A 81 -5.42 7.70 27.13
C VAL A 81 -4.96 9.14 26.99
#